data_AF-A0A4S3J347-F1
#
_entry.id   AF-A0A4S3J347-F1
#
_cell.length_a   1.000
_cell.length_b   1.000
_cell.length_c   1.000
_cell.angle_alpha   90.00
_cell.angle_beta   90.00
_cell.angle_gamma   90.00
#
_symmetry.space_group_name_H-M   'P 1'
#
loop_
_entity.id
_entity.type
_entity.pdbx_description
1 polymer ?
#
loop_
_entity_poly.entity_id
_entity_poly.type
_entity_poly.pdbx_seq_one_letter_code
_entity_poly.pdbx_strand_id
1 'polypeptide(L)'
;MSDVVLLTGANQGVEYAILRVASVREPPAVYIFCSRDFEAGNKAKQELQMEGVQETIDSIRLDVTNDEQILFLHTRSTQDGIYYSLAGINPKDDAQAVCMGYA
;
A
#
# COMPACT_ATOMS: atom_id res chain seq x y z
N MET A 1 -15.20 9.90 -7.63
CA MET A 1 -14.51 9.49 -6.40
C MET A 1 -13.27 8.75 -6.87
N SER A 2 -12.09 9.10 -6.37
CA SER A 2 -10.86 8.41 -6.78
C SER A 2 -10.71 7.16 -5.93
N ASP A 3 -10.36 6.04 -6.54
CA ASP A 3 -10.07 4.83 -5.78
C ASP A 3 -8.83 5.06 -4.90
N VAL A 4 -8.82 4.46 -3.72
CA VAL A 4 -7.63 4.45 -2.86
C VAL A 4 -7.11 3.03 -2.77
N VAL A 5 -5.81 2.83 -2.92
CA VAL A 5 -5.17 1.52 -2.93
C VAL A 5 -4.16 1.44 -1.79
N LEU A 6 -4.42 0.57 -0.80
CA LEU A 6 -3.46 0.28 0.27
C LEU A 6 -2.53 -0.85 -0.16
N LEU A 7 -1.22 -0.64 -0.08
CA LEU A 7 -0.17 -1.59 -0.40
C LEU A 7 0.75 -1.78 0.80
N THR A 8 0.81 -2.99 1.35
CA THR A 8 1.69 -3.32 2.47
C THR A 8 3.02 -3.90 1.99
N GLY A 9 4.12 -3.66 2.70
CA GLY A 9 5.46 -4.13 2.30
C GLY A 9 5.99 -3.47 1.02
N ALA A 10 5.41 -2.33 0.61
CA ALA A 10 5.55 -1.80 -0.73
C ALA A 10 6.91 -1.18 -1.05
N ASN A 11 7.80 -1.04 -0.06
CA ASN A 11 9.14 -0.45 -0.20
C ASN A 11 10.08 -1.23 -1.12
N GLN A 12 9.68 -2.42 -1.56
CA GLN A 12 10.44 -3.28 -2.46
C GLN A 12 9.52 -4.34 -3.09
N GLY A 13 10.06 -5.12 -4.03
CA GLY A 13 9.41 -6.34 -4.50
C GLY A 13 8.22 -6.11 -5.42
N VAL A 14 7.20 -6.95 -5.26
CA VAL A 14 6.07 -7.06 -6.20
C VAL A 14 5.20 -5.82 -6.11
N GLU A 15 4.94 -5.34 -4.91
CA GLU A 15 4.06 -4.21 -4.61
C GLU A 15 4.63 -2.90 -5.15
N TYR A 16 5.96 -2.71 -5.05
CA TYR A 16 6.66 -1.62 -5.71
C TYR A 16 6.48 -1.66 -7.23
N ALA A 17 6.67 -2.85 -7.83
CA ALA A 17 6.52 -3.04 -9.27
C ALA A 17 5.06 -2.87 -9.74
N ILE A 18 4.08 -3.28 -8.92
CA ILE A 18 2.65 -3.08 -9.17
C ILE A 18 2.37 -1.58 -9.30
N LEU A 19 2.85 -0.75 -8.37
CA LEU A 19 2.58 0.68 -8.41
C LEU A 19 3.15 1.32 -9.68
N ARG A 20 4.37 0.94 -10.08
CA ARG A 20 5.00 1.40 -11.33
C ARG A 20 4.20 1.05 -12.58
N VAL A 21 3.50 -0.09 -12.59
CA VAL A 21 2.70 -0.54 -13.74
C VAL A 21 1.28 0.03 -13.69
N ALA A 22 0.66 0.02 -12.52
CA ALA A 22 -0.71 0.46 -12.31
C ALA A 22 -0.86 1.97 -12.57
N SER A 23 0.13 2.78 -12.21
CA SER A 23 0.17 4.21 -12.55
C SER A 23 0.03 4.51 -14.05
N VAL A 24 0.49 3.60 -14.90
CA VAL A 24 0.45 3.80 -16.35
C VAL A 24 -0.80 3.19 -16.98
N ARG A 25 -1.37 2.14 -16.37
CA ARG A 25 -2.35 1.26 -17.01
C ARG A 25 -3.76 1.35 -16.43
N GLU A 26 -3.88 1.78 -15.18
CA GLU A 26 -5.14 1.83 -14.47
C GLU A 26 -5.65 3.27 -14.36
N PRO A 27 -6.95 3.48 -14.08
CA PRO A 27 -7.47 4.79 -13.74
C PRO A 27 -6.70 5.44 -12.57
N PRO A 28 -6.60 6.78 -12.53
CA PRO A 28 -5.92 7.46 -11.44
C PRO A 28 -6.49 7.09 -10.07
N ALA A 29 -5.59 6.71 -9.16
CA ALA A 29 -5.90 6.32 -7.79
C ALA A 29 -4.99 7.06 -6.80
N VAL A 30 -5.37 7.07 -5.53
CA VAL A 30 -4.51 7.45 -4.41
C VAL A 30 -3.88 6.18 -3.86
N TYR A 31 -2.56 6.12 -3.73
CA TYR A 31 -1.86 4.98 -3.17
C TYR A 31 -1.44 5.27 -1.74
N ILE A 32 -1.80 4.39 -0.81
CA ILE A 32 -1.25 4.36 0.53
C ILE A 32 -0.20 3.25 0.57
N PHE A 33 1.04 3.68 0.74
CA PHE A 33 2.23 2.86 0.65
C PHE A 33 2.73 2.53 2.05
N CYS A 34 2.65 1.27 2.45
CA CYS A 34 2.96 0.83 3.79
C CYS A 34 4.29 0.07 3.88
N SER A 35 5.12 0.43 4.85
CA SER A 35 6.43 -0.17 5.10
C SER A 35 6.73 -0.22 6.60
N ARG A 36 7.45 -1.24 7.07
CA ARG A 36 7.93 -1.28 8.48
C ARG A 36 8.96 -0.21 8.77
N ASP A 37 9.77 0.12 7.76
CA ASP A 37 10.78 1.16 7.77
C ASP A 37 10.27 2.38 7.01
N PHE A 38 10.00 3.46 7.74
CA PHE A 38 9.46 4.69 7.19
C PHE A 38 10.41 5.36 6.19
N GLU A 39 11.72 5.33 6.46
CA GLU A 39 12.73 5.94 5.60
C GLU A 39 12.87 5.16 4.29
N ALA A 40 12.91 3.82 4.38
CA ALA A 40 12.91 2.97 3.19
C ALA A 40 11.64 3.18 2.34
N GLY A 41 10.49 3.37 3.00
CA GLY A 41 9.23 3.66 2.30
C GLY A 41 9.24 5.02 1.60
N ASN A 42 9.73 6.07 2.27
CA ASN A 42 9.87 7.40 1.67
C ASN A 42 10.84 7.41 0.50
N LYS A 43 11.97 6.70 0.62
CA LYS A 43 12.91 6.54 -0.48
C LYS A 43 12.26 5.88 -1.69
N ALA A 44 11.55 4.77 -1.48
CA ALA A 44 10.86 4.06 -2.56
C ALA A 44 9.78 4.95 -3.23
N LYS A 45 9.00 5.71 -2.45
CA LYS A 45 8.08 6.72 -2.98
C LYS A 45 8.80 7.74 -3.88
N GLN A 46 9.93 8.29 -3.42
CA GLN A 46 10.68 9.27 -4.21
C GLN A 46 11.22 8.66 -5.50
N GLU A 47 11.72 7.42 -5.45
CA GLU A 47 12.19 6.70 -6.64
C GLU A 47 11.05 6.50 -7.66
N LEU A 48 9.87 6.06 -7.21
CA LEU A 48 8.68 5.94 -8.08
C LEU A 48 8.31 7.27 -8.73
N GLN A 49 8.33 8.36 -7.97
CA GLN A 49 8.08 9.70 -8.50
C GLN A 49 9.13 10.13 -9.54
N MET A 50 10.40 9.83 -9.30
CA MET A 50 11.49 10.08 -10.27
C MET A 50 11.35 9.24 -11.55
N GLU A 51 10.75 8.06 -11.44
CA GLU A 51 10.45 7.17 -12.57
C GLU A 51 9.19 7.58 -13.36
N GLY A 52 8.55 8.67 -12.95
CA GLY A 52 7.42 9.26 -13.68
C GLY A 52 6.04 8.85 -13.19
N VAL A 53 5.95 8.17 -12.04
CA VAL A 53 4.68 7.95 -11.34
C VAL A 53 4.15 9.31 -10.83
N GLN A 54 2.95 9.69 -11.26
CA GLN A 54 2.36 11.01 -10.98
C GLN A 54 1.24 10.97 -9.94
N GLU A 55 0.85 9.77 -9.53
CA GLU A 55 -0.23 9.53 -8.60
C GLU A 55 0.13 10.01 -7.20
N THR A 56 -0.90 10.28 -6.41
CA THR A 56 -0.71 10.64 -5.00
C THR A 56 -0.28 9.38 -4.26
N ILE A 57 0.92 9.41 -3.68
CA ILE A 57 1.45 8.32 -2.86
C ILE A 57 1.66 8.83 -1.43
N ASP A 58 0.95 8.26 -0.47
CA ASP A 58 1.14 8.51 0.96
C ASP A 58 1.93 7.36 1.57
N SER A 59 3.15 7.65 2.07
CA SER A 59 3.96 6.66 2.79
C SER A 59 3.55 6.62 4.26
N ILE A 60 3.13 5.45 4.74
CA ILE A 60 2.75 5.23 6.14
C ILE A 60 3.59 4.09 6.71
N ARG A 61 4.09 4.27 7.94
CA ARG A 61 4.71 3.17 8.67
C ARG A 61 3.65 2.16 9.10
N LEU A 62 3.82 0.90 8.72
CA LEU A 62 2.98 -0.21 9.17
C LEU A 62 3.83 -1.44 9.45
N ASP A 63 3.67 -1.96 10.66
CA ASP A 63 4.00 -3.34 10.99
C ASP A 63 2.73 -4.19 10.99
N VAL A 64 2.64 -5.15 10.07
CA VAL A 64 1.46 -6.03 9.91
C VAL A 64 1.30 -7.03 11.05
N THR A 65 2.27 -7.10 11.97
CA THR A 65 2.14 -7.88 13.22
C THR A 65 1.77 -7.00 14.41
N ASN A 66 1.46 -5.72 14.21
CA ASN A 66 1.03 -4.79 15.26
C ASN A 66 -0.45 -4.43 15.07
N ASP A 67 -1.30 -5.04 15.89
CA ASP A 67 -2.76 -4.88 15.82
C ASP A 67 -3.23 -3.43 15.98
N GLU A 68 -2.56 -2.63 16.81
CA GLU A 68 -2.91 -1.21 17.01
C GLU A 68 -2.69 -0.41 15.73
N GLN A 69 -1.61 -0.67 15.00
CA GLN A 69 -1.32 -0.01 13.73
C GLN A 69 -2.29 -0.44 12.63
N ILE A 70 -2.67 -1.72 12.61
CA ILE A 70 -3.68 -2.25 11.68
C ILE A 70 -5.04 -1.59 11.93
N LEU A 71 -5.46 -1.51 13.20
CA LEU A 71 -6.74 -0.89 13.57
C LEU A 71 -6.78 0.61 13.25
N PHE A 72 -5.66 1.32 13.50
CA PHE A 72 -5.52 2.72 13.12
C PHE A 72 -5.69 2.94 11.61
N LEU A 73 -5.03 2.10 10.80
CA LEU A 73 -5.17 2.17 9.34
C LEU A 73 -6.58 1.81 8.88
N HIS A 74 -7.18 0.75 9.41
CA HIS A 74 -8.56 0.37 9.08
C HIS A 74 -9.56 1.52 9.33
N THR A 75 -9.41 2.23 10.45
CA THR A 75 -10.25 3.39 10.78
C THR A 75 -10.06 4.53 9.78
N ARG A 76 -8.83 4.77 9.33
CA ARG A 76 -8.53 5.77 8.30
C ARG A 76 -9.11 5.34 6.94
N SER A 77 -9.01 4.06 6.61
CA SER A 77 -9.42 3.50 5.33
C SER A 77 -10.92 3.33 5.15
N THR A 78 -11.70 3.31 6.23
CA THR A 78 -13.16 3.19 6.15
C THR A 78 -13.86 4.52 5.86
N GLN A 79 -13.15 5.65 5.93
CA GLN A 79 -13.70 6.97 5.59
C GLN A 79 -13.65 7.30 4.09
N ASP A 80 -12.73 6.67 3.34
CA ASP A 80 -12.37 7.12 1.99
C ASP A 80 -12.71 6.13 0.84
N GLY A 81 -13.29 4.96 1.13
CA GLY A 81 -13.66 3.98 0.08
C GLY A 81 -12.44 3.29 -0.55
N ILE A 82 -11.65 2.62 0.29
CA ILE A 82 -10.32 2.08 -0.05
C ILE A 82 -10.38 0.60 -0.49
N TYR A 83 -9.69 0.28 -1.59
CA TYR A 83 -9.34 -1.06 -2.05
C TYR A 83 -7.99 -1.52 -1.47
N TYR A 84 -7.91 -2.79 -1.06
CA TYR A 84 -6.72 -3.37 -0.44
C TYR A 84 -6.02 -4.31 -1.44
N SER A 85 -4.73 -4.11 -1.68
CA SER A 85 -3.88 -5.05 -2.42
C SER A 85 -2.75 -5.57 -1.51
N LEU A 86 -2.60 -6.88 -1.52
CA LEU A 86 -1.92 -7.74 -0.54
C LEU A 86 -0.40 -7.48 -0.44
N ALA A 87 0.16 -7.42 0.78
CA ALA A 87 1.58 -7.72 0.99
C ALA A 87 1.81 -9.22 0.85
N GLY A 88 2.88 -9.58 0.14
CA GLY A 88 3.49 -10.89 0.14
C GLY A 88 3.80 -11.38 1.56
N ILE A 89 3.01 -12.34 2.01
CA ILE A 89 3.37 -13.24 3.11
C ILE A 89 4.26 -14.33 2.49
N ASN A 90 5.48 -14.47 2.99
CA ASN A 90 6.26 -15.69 2.77
C ASN A 90 5.46 -16.82 3.43
N PRO A 91 4.99 -17.86 2.70
CA PRO A 91 3.99 -18.81 3.18
C PRO A 91 4.44 -19.71 4.35
N LYS A 92 5.60 -19.45 4.96
CA LYS A 92 6.12 -20.18 6.12
C LYS A 92 5.87 -19.51 7.47
N ASP A 93 5.55 -18.22 7.50
CA ASP A 93 5.43 -17.46 8.74
C ASP A 93 4.08 -16.73 8.78
N ASP A 94 3.28 -17.09 9.78
CA ASP A 94 1.88 -16.73 9.97
C ASP A 94 1.58 -15.21 9.93
N ALA A 95 0.60 -14.83 9.10
CA ALA A 95 -0.39 -13.78 9.39
C ALA A 95 -1.48 -13.84 8.31
N GLN A 96 -2.74 -13.99 8.69
CA GLN A 96 -3.87 -14.05 7.75
C GLN A 96 -4.01 -12.73 6.99
N ALA A 97 -3.82 -12.77 5.67
CA ALA A 97 -4.37 -11.75 4.78
C ALA A 97 -5.90 -11.91 4.76
N VAL A 98 -6.62 -10.98 5.40
CA VAL A 98 -8.09 -10.93 5.32
C VAL A 98 -8.51 -10.08 4.13
N CYS A 99 -9.39 -10.67 3.33
CA CYS A 99 -9.76 -10.29 1.98
C CYS A 99 -11.09 -9.52 1.93
N MET A 100 -11.25 -8.76 0.84
CA MET A 100 -12.49 -8.31 0.18
C MET A 100 -13.39 -7.26 0.86
N GLY A 101 -13.51 -6.12 0.19
CA GLY A 101 -14.75 -5.35 0.12
C GLY A 101 -15.21 -5.31 -1.34
N TYR A 102 -16.19 -6.16 -1.71
CA TYR A 102 -17.07 -5.91 -2.85
C TYR A 102 -18.39 -5.39 -2.28
N ALA A 103 -18.71 -4.13 -2.61
CA ALA A 103 -20.03 -3.50 -2.73
C ALA A 103 -19.94 -2.02 -2.31
#